data_AF-A0A958KZ84-F1
#
_entry.id   AF-A0A958KZ84-F1
#
_cell.length_a   1.000
_cell.length_b   1.000
_cell.length_c   1.000
_cell.angle_alpha   90.00
_cell.angle_beta   90.00
_cell.angle_gamma   90.00
#
_symmetry.space_group_name_H-M   'P 1'
#
loop_
_entity.id
_entity.type
_entity.pdbx_description
1 polymer ?
#
loop_
_entity_poly.entity_id
_entity_poly.type
_entity_poly.pdbx_seq_one_letter_code
_entity_poly.pdbx_strand_id
1 'polypeptide(L)'
;MSAREIVIFQPFEQRPSALRETLQSGGFSSRVVNSTDELEQAIESNPDDFAFIDVGDRELEALELVKTAIGSRTLRQTALIVLGKEADAFETALDKYFSLSITLNAPCSASEILKAVQYLERRAGPIASASYVISTPEPATTHTSYEPRDGLEESIPEILFDRMQQLPDAPETTVPSKLKRAITYEALESLGMLSPSDKIRTATKAVYSELPAWSRDHICRMTFLAHRFLQVLRVPTAQAADTRDAGLLLPCAFVTQSNNILRKNYLIGNQGVRHEIASKLKDSAMKVMSEYGSSAPGKIIASMARLLAQEEAPDDNNPDHIAAGCLLAGDLVNRLCFQAGHWNPRGAHSLMKSLKDRKVNLIPTPVLACTVQFLSEALIQLPKTFLLPKTVRNSPELLELARKFEEYEPTEDEMRVPLDSLEPGMKLSKPIFAYDGREILAQEVILDQDLIWRLWQLSSIRPVNTPLVALDK
;
A
#
# COMPACT_ATOMS: atom_id res chain seq x y z
N MET A 1 8.17 2.85 -40.58
CA MET A 1 8.43 2.14 -39.31
C MET A 1 7.66 0.84 -39.37
N SER A 2 8.32 -0.30 -39.19
CA SER A 2 7.62 -1.56 -38.95
C SER A 2 6.78 -1.40 -37.68
N ALA A 3 5.56 -1.91 -37.67
CA ALA A 3 4.77 -1.98 -36.45
C ALA A 3 5.51 -2.90 -35.46
N ARG A 4 5.65 -2.46 -34.21
CA ARG A 4 6.25 -3.28 -33.14
C ARG A 4 5.41 -4.53 -32.95
N GLU A 5 6.04 -5.70 -32.92
CA GLU A 5 5.40 -6.97 -32.62
C GLU A 5 5.55 -7.31 -31.13
N ILE A 6 4.52 -7.93 -30.55
CA ILE A 6 4.58 -8.50 -29.20
C ILE A 6 4.96 -9.98 -29.32
N VAL A 7 6.15 -10.33 -28.86
CA VAL A 7 6.64 -11.71 -28.84
C VAL A 7 6.23 -12.37 -27.52
N ILE A 8 5.25 -13.26 -27.59
CA ILE A 8 4.65 -13.94 -26.45
C ILE A 8 5.37 -15.26 -26.22
N PHE A 9 6.17 -15.34 -25.17
CA PHE A 9 6.73 -16.59 -24.67
C PHE A 9 5.74 -17.27 -23.74
N GLN A 10 5.26 -18.43 -24.18
CA GLN A 10 4.26 -19.21 -23.47
C GLN A 10 4.70 -20.69 -23.39
N PRO A 11 5.44 -21.08 -22.34
CA PRO A 11 5.94 -22.43 -22.19
C PRO A 11 4.84 -23.47 -21.85
N PHE A 12 3.60 -23.03 -21.55
CA PHE A 12 2.49 -23.89 -21.13
C PHE A 12 1.27 -23.75 -22.07
N GLU A 13 0.82 -24.86 -22.67
CA GLU A 13 -0.12 -24.93 -23.82
C GLU A 13 -1.54 -24.35 -23.64
N GLN A 14 -1.89 -23.69 -22.53
CA GLN A 14 -3.31 -23.52 -22.15
C GLN A 14 -3.97 -22.14 -22.36
N ARG A 15 -3.27 -21.11 -22.87
CA ARG A 15 -3.85 -19.76 -23.07
C ARG A 15 -3.73 -19.08 -24.47
N PRO A 16 -3.41 -19.74 -25.60
CA PRO A 16 -2.96 -19.00 -26.80
C PRO A 16 -4.02 -18.13 -27.50
N SER A 17 -5.29 -18.55 -27.53
CA SER A 17 -6.30 -17.86 -28.36
C SER A 17 -6.74 -16.52 -27.75
N ALA A 18 -7.15 -16.52 -26.48
CA ALA A 18 -7.74 -15.34 -25.86
C ALA A 18 -6.76 -14.16 -25.73
N LEU A 19 -5.48 -14.42 -25.43
CA LEU A 19 -4.46 -13.36 -25.33
C LEU A 19 -4.16 -12.74 -26.69
N ARG A 20 -4.00 -13.57 -27.73
CA ARG A 20 -3.74 -13.09 -29.09
C ARG A 20 -4.92 -12.32 -29.66
N GLU A 21 -6.13 -12.84 -29.49
CA GLU A 21 -7.35 -12.15 -29.91
C GLU A 21 -7.49 -10.79 -29.21
N THR A 22 -7.18 -10.74 -27.92
CA THR A 22 -7.15 -9.48 -27.14
C THR A 22 -6.17 -8.48 -27.75
N LEU A 23 -4.91 -8.88 -27.97
CA LEU A 23 -3.89 -7.99 -28.53
C LEU A 23 -4.23 -7.53 -29.95
N GLN A 24 -4.72 -8.45 -30.79
CA GLN A 24 -5.16 -8.14 -32.16
C GLN A 24 -6.35 -7.18 -32.17
N SER A 25 -7.32 -7.34 -31.27
CA SER A 25 -8.44 -6.41 -31.12
C SER A 25 -8.00 -5.01 -30.66
N GLY A 26 -6.87 -4.94 -29.95
CA GLY A 26 -6.20 -3.69 -29.58
C GLY A 26 -5.30 -3.09 -30.67
N GLY A 27 -5.20 -3.72 -31.84
CA GLY A 27 -4.38 -3.25 -32.96
C GLY A 27 -2.91 -3.67 -32.91
N PHE A 28 -2.53 -4.60 -32.02
CA PHE A 28 -1.15 -5.08 -31.87
C PHE A 28 -0.91 -6.38 -32.65
N SER A 29 0.21 -6.47 -33.36
CA SER A 29 0.71 -7.75 -33.90
C SER A 29 1.31 -8.58 -32.77
N SER A 30 1.09 -9.90 -32.81
CA SER A 30 1.68 -10.81 -31.84
C SER A 30 2.07 -12.15 -32.45
N ARG A 31 3.20 -12.66 -31.97
CA ARG A 31 3.76 -13.97 -32.32
C ARG A 31 4.04 -14.76 -31.05
N VAL A 32 3.66 -16.04 -31.04
CA VAL A 32 3.94 -16.94 -29.92
C VAL A 32 5.22 -17.71 -30.19
N VAL A 33 6.05 -17.83 -29.17
CA VAL A 33 7.28 -18.63 -29.15
C VAL A 33 7.21 -19.59 -27.95
N ASN A 34 7.84 -20.76 -28.10
CA ASN A 34 7.72 -21.85 -27.13
C ASN A 34 9.00 -22.10 -26.33
N SER A 35 10.08 -21.38 -26.64
CA SER A 35 11.34 -21.46 -25.89
C SER A 35 11.92 -20.07 -25.66
N THR A 36 12.79 -19.98 -24.65
CA THR A 36 13.57 -18.78 -24.37
C THR A 36 14.50 -18.43 -25.53
N ASP A 37 15.05 -19.43 -26.21
CA ASP A 37 15.95 -19.24 -27.35
C ASP A 37 15.21 -18.62 -28.54
N GLU A 38 13.99 -19.08 -28.83
CA GLU A 38 13.12 -18.48 -29.84
C GLU A 38 12.72 -17.04 -29.48
N LEU A 39 12.47 -16.77 -28.20
CA LEU A 39 12.18 -15.42 -27.71
C LEU A 39 13.38 -14.50 -27.92
N GLU A 40 14.59 -14.93 -27.54
CA GLU A 40 15.82 -14.15 -27.73
C GLU A 40 16.08 -13.91 -29.21
N GLN A 41 16.00 -14.93 -30.06
CA GLN A 41 16.20 -14.79 -31.49
C GLN A 41 15.20 -13.82 -32.14
N ALA A 42 13.95 -13.87 -31.69
CA ALA A 42 12.89 -12.97 -32.14
C ALA A 42 13.20 -11.50 -31.79
N ILE A 43 13.61 -11.24 -30.55
CA ILE A 43 13.96 -9.90 -30.07
C ILE A 43 15.28 -9.40 -30.69
N GLU A 44 16.28 -10.25 -30.88
CA GLU A 44 17.53 -9.87 -31.56
C GLU A 44 17.28 -9.46 -33.00
N SER A 45 16.34 -10.12 -33.68
CA SER A 45 15.96 -9.79 -35.05
C SER A 45 15.24 -8.45 -35.16
N ASN A 46 14.47 -8.08 -34.13
CA ASN A 46 13.72 -6.83 -34.05
C ASN A 46 13.82 -6.23 -32.63
N PRO A 47 14.86 -5.43 -32.33
CA PRO A 47 15.10 -4.90 -30.98
C PRO A 47 14.02 -3.95 -30.44
N ASP A 48 13.12 -3.49 -31.32
CA ASP A 48 11.98 -2.64 -30.98
C ASP A 48 10.76 -3.41 -30.49
N ASP A 49 10.75 -4.74 -30.61
CA ASP A 49 9.62 -5.59 -30.22
C ASP A 49 9.52 -5.72 -28.68
N PHE A 50 8.33 -6.08 -28.20
CA PHE A 50 8.09 -6.31 -26.77
C PHE A 50 8.19 -7.80 -26.44
N ALA A 51 8.80 -8.11 -25.30
CA ALA A 51 8.74 -9.45 -24.74
C ALA A 51 7.54 -9.56 -23.79
N PHE A 52 6.70 -10.57 -23.99
CA PHE A 52 5.61 -10.92 -23.09
C PHE A 52 5.84 -12.35 -22.59
N ILE A 53 6.05 -12.53 -21.29
CA ILE A 53 6.31 -13.85 -20.69
C ILE A 53 5.12 -14.25 -19.83
N ASP A 54 4.39 -15.30 -20.24
CA ASP A 54 3.40 -15.96 -19.38
C ASP A 54 4.10 -17.01 -18.52
N VAL A 55 4.27 -16.72 -17.24
CA VAL A 55 4.93 -17.62 -16.28
C VAL A 55 3.97 -18.66 -15.68
N GLY A 56 2.69 -18.63 -16.07
CA GLY A 56 1.68 -19.59 -15.63
C GLY A 56 1.31 -19.47 -14.14
N ASP A 57 0.80 -20.59 -13.60
CA ASP A 57 0.25 -20.66 -12.24
C ASP A 57 1.17 -21.41 -11.25
N ARG A 58 2.33 -21.91 -11.71
CA ARG A 58 3.26 -22.72 -10.92
C ARG A 58 4.47 -21.89 -10.47
N GLU A 59 4.55 -21.61 -9.17
CA GLU A 59 5.54 -20.70 -8.56
C GLU A 59 7.01 -21.06 -8.89
N LEU A 60 7.39 -22.34 -8.76
CA LEU A 60 8.78 -22.77 -9.00
C LEU A 60 9.19 -22.62 -10.47
N GLU A 61 8.29 -22.95 -11.39
CA GLU A 61 8.55 -22.84 -12.83
C GLU A 61 8.61 -21.36 -13.23
N ALA A 62 7.71 -20.53 -12.69
CA ALA A 62 7.74 -19.09 -12.88
C ALA A 62 9.06 -18.47 -12.42
N LEU A 63 9.56 -18.87 -11.25
CA LEU A 63 10.83 -18.41 -10.73
C LEU A 63 12.01 -18.76 -11.66
N GLU A 64 12.07 -19.99 -12.19
CA GLU A 64 13.13 -20.41 -13.11
C GLU A 64 13.05 -19.70 -14.46
N LEU A 65 11.84 -19.43 -14.98
CA LEU A 65 11.64 -18.65 -16.20
C LEU A 65 12.12 -17.20 -16.02
N VAL A 66 11.75 -16.56 -14.91
CA VAL A 66 12.19 -15.19 -14.59
C VAL A 66 13.70 -15.13 -14.38
N LYS A 67 14.31 -16.13 -13.72
CA LYS A 67 15.77 -16.22 -13.58
C LYS A 67 16.46 -16.33 -14.94
N THR A 68 15.92 -17.15 -15.84
CA THR A 68 16.45 -17.32 -17.20
C THR A 68 16.35 -16.01 -17.97
N ALA A 69 15.19 -15.34 -17.93
CA ALA A 69 15.00 -14.03 -18.56
C ALA A 69 15.94 -12.96 -17.99
N ILE A 70 16.14 -12.95 -16.66
CA ILE A 70 17.15 -12.10 -16.00
C ILE A 70 18.54 -12.50 -16.47
N GLY A 71 18.86 -13.76 -16.72
CA GLY A 71 20.17 -14.20 -17.23
C GLY A 71 20.50 -13.66 -18.62
N SER A 72 19.49 -13.48 -19.46
CA SER A 72 19.59 -13.02 -20.84
C SER A 72 20.07 -11.58 -20.95
N ARG A 73 21.13 -11.33 -21.73
CA ARG A 73 21.58 -9.97 -22.02
C ARG A 73 20.62 -9.24 -22.97
N THR A 74 20.09 -9.97 -23.95
CA THR A 74 19.18 -9.45 -24.97
C THR A 74 17.88 -8.97 -24.33
N LEU A 75 17.26 -9.81 -23.50
CA LEU A 75 15.97 -9.47 -22.89
C LEU A 75 16.06 -8.29 -21.92
N ARG A 76 17.17 -8.12 -21.19
CA ARG A 76 17.37 -6.97 -20.27
C ARG A 76 17.27 -5.60 -20.93
N GLN A 77 17.54 -5.52 -22.24
CA GLN A 77 17.46 -4.28 -23.01
C GLN A 77 16.07 -4.05 -23.62
N THR A 78 15.19 -5.04 -23.49
CA THR A 78 13.86 -5.07 -24.10
C THR A 78 12.81 -4.70 -23.07
N ALA A 79 11.74 -4.05 -23.51
CA ALA A 79 10.60 -3.79 -22.66
C ALA A 79 9.80 -5.09 -22.43
N LEU A 80 9.54 -5.40 -21.16
CA LEU A 80 9.09 -6.72 -20.72
C LEU A 80 7.73 -6.65 -20.00
N ILE A 81 6.81 -7.54 -20.36
CA ILE A 81 5.60 -7.84 -19.57
C ILE A 81 5.72 -9.25 -19.01
N VAL A 82 5.48 -9.41 -17.71
CA VAL A 82 5.41 -10.72 -17.05
C VAL A 82 4.00 -10.95 -16.52
N LEU A 83 3.33 -12.00 -16.98
CA LEU A 83 1.99 -12.40 -16.57
C LEU A 83 2.03 -13.71 -15.79
N GLY A 84 1.40 -13.78 -14.62
CA GLY A 84 1.28 -15.04 -13.85
C GLY A 84 0.61 -14.86 -12.50
N LYS A 85 0.26 -15.95 -11.81
CA LYS A 85 -0.50 -15.87 -10.53
C LYS A 85 0.16 -15.02 -9.44
N GLU A 86 1.49 -14.99 -9.43
CA GLU A 86 2.30 -14.26 -8.45
C GLU A 86 3.36 -13.38 -9.14
N ALA A 87 3.03 -12.79 -10.29
CA ALA A 87 3.97 -12.00 -11.07
C ALA A 87 4.56 -10.82 -10.27
N ASP A 88 3.76 -10.20 -9.41
CA ASP A 88 4.19 -9.05 -8.58
C ASP A 88 5.32 -9.41 -7.60
N ALA A 89 5.48 -10.69 -7.23
CA ALA A 89 6.61 -11.12 -6.39
C ALA A 89 7.97 -10.87 -7.09
N PHE A 90 7.96 -10.76 -8.43
CA PHE A 90 9.15 -10.52 -9.23
C PHE A 90 9.41 -9.04 -9.53
N GLU A 91 8.49 -8.12 -9.25
CA GLU A 91 8.57 -6.70 -9.64
C GLU A 91 9.91 -6.06 -9.22
N THR A 92 10.30 -6.23 -7.95
CA THR A 92 11.57 -5.68 -7.43
C THR A 92 12.81 -6.27 -8.12
N ALA A 93 12.76 -7.54 -8.52
CA ALA A 93 13.86 -8.17 -9.24
C ALA A 93 13.92 -7.68 -10.69
N LEU A 94 12.78 -7.60 -11.37
CA LEU A 94 12.68 -7.13 -12.74
C LEU A 94 13.15 -5.67 -12.88
N ASP A 95 12.69 -4.78 -11.99
CA ASP A 95 13.09 -3.36 -11.97
C ASP A 95 14.61 -3.16 -11.80
N LYS A 96 15.30 -4.14 -11.22
CA LYS A 96 16.76 -4.09 -11.05
C LYS A 96 17.51 -4.42 -12.33
N TYR A 97 16.96 -5.30 -13.17
CA TYR A 97 17.68 -5.88 -14.32
C TYR A 97 17.16 -5.40 -15.68
N PHE A 98 15.92 -4.93 -15.76
CA PHE A 98 15.29 -4.44 -16.98
C PHE A 98 15.14 -2.92 -16.93
N SER A 99 15.31 -2.26 -18.07
CA SER A 99 15.10 -0.81 -18.17
C SER A 99 13.62 -0.43 -18.09
N LEU A 100 12.74 -1.33 -18.54
CA LEU A 100 11.30 -1.14 -18.54
C LEU A 100 10.59 -2.49 -18.41
N SER A 101 9.94 -2.72 -17.28
CA SER A 101 9.15 -3.94 -17.03
C SER A 101 7.79 -3.64 -16.40
N ILE A 102 6.82 -4.51 -16.64
CA ILE A 102 5.51 -4.54 -15.95
C ILE A 102 5.21 -5.98 -15.52
N THR A 103 4.65 -6.13 -14.32
CA THR A 103 4.04 -7.38 -13.86
C THR A 103 2.51 -7.29 -13.93
N LEU A 104 1.86 -8.39 -14.31
CA LEU A 104 0.40 -8.55 -14.31
C LEU A 104 0.07 -9.84 -13.58
N ASN A 105 -0.81 -9.78 -12.57
CA ASN A 105 -1.27 -11.00 -11.92
C ASN A 105 -2.38 -11.69 -12.72
N ALA A 106 -2.28 -13.00 -12.90
CA ALA A 106 -3.36 -13.82 -13.44
C ALA A 106 -4.37 -14.20 -12.33
N PRO A 107 -5.69 -14.18 -12.61
CA PRO A 107 -6.32 -13.80 -13.87
C PRO A 107 -6.32 -12.27 -14.08
N CYS A 108 -6.03 -11.83 -15.30
CA CYS A 108 -6.13 -10.43 -15.70
C CYS A 108 -7.14 -10.25 -16.84
N SER A 109 -7.78 -9.09 -16.89
CA SER A 109 -8.69 -8.72 -17.97
C SER A 109 -7.94 -8.33 -19.24
N ALA A 110 -8.61 -8.46 -20.39
CA ALA A 110 -8.10 -7.99 -21.67
C ALA A 110 -7.72 -6.51 -21.65
N SER A 111 -8.50 -5.68 -20.95
CA SER A 111 -8.23 -4.25 -20.79
C SER A 111 -6.93 -3.97 -20.03
N GLU A 112 -6.60 -4.76 -19.00
CA GLU A 112 -5.36 -4.59 -18.24
C GLU A 112 -4.12 -4.92 -19.09
N ILE A 113 -4.18 -5.98 -19.89
CA ILE A 113 -3.12 -6.34 -20.84
C ILE A 113 -2.88 -5.19 -21.82
N LEU A 114 -3.95 -4.66 -22.43
CA LEU A 114 -3.84 -3.55 -23.38
C LEU A 114 -3.28 -2.28 -22.74
N LYS A 115 -3.69 -1.96 -21.51
CA LYS A 115 -3.14 -0.81 -20.76
C LYS A 115 -1.66 -0.97 -20.46
N ALA A 116 -1.20 -2.18 -20.13
CA ALA A 116 0.21 -2.46 -19.90
C ALA A 116 1.04 -2.26 -21.18
N VAL A 117 0.58 -2.80 -22.31
CA VAL A 117 1.23 -2.61 -23.62
C VAL A 117 1.30 -1.12 -24.00
N GLN A 118 0.18 -0.40 -23.92
CA GLN A 118 0.12 1.04 -24.21
C GLN A 118 1.00 1.88 -23.26
N TYR A 119 1.20 1.44 -22.02
CA TYR A 119 2.14 2.07 -21.11
C TYR A 119 3.58 1.87 -21.58
N LEU A 120 3.95 0.65 -21.97
CA LEU A 120 5.30 0.34 -22.47
C LEU A 120 5.62 1.12 -23.75
N GLU A 121 4.68 1.18 -24.70
CA GLU A 121 4.85 1.97 -25.93
C GLU A 121 5.14 3.45 -25.65
N ARG A 122 4.37 4.07 -24.74
CA ARG A 122 4.56 5.48 -24.37
C ARG A 122 5.91 5.73 -23.71
N ARG A 123 6.42 4.77 -22.93
CA ARG A 123 7.68 4.89 -22.18
C ARG A 123 8.91 4.60 -23.03
N ALA A 124 8.79 3.78 -24.07
CA ALA A 124 9.92 3.39 -24.92
C ALA A 124 10.41 4.48 -25.90
N GLY A 125 9.72 5.62 -26.05
CA GLY A 125 10.13 6.73 -26.96
C GLY A 125 9.74 6.54 -28.44
N PRO A 126 9.81 7.58 -29.32
CA PRO A 126 8.64 8.06 -30.09
C PRO A 126 8.67 7.77 -31.61
N ILE A 127 7.64 7.94 -32.47
CA ILE A 127 6.14 7.94 -32.53
C ILE A 127 5.83 8.29 -34.01
N ALA A 128 4.93 7.59 -34.71
CA ALA A 128 4.16 8.16 -35.84
C ALA A 128 2.90 7.34 -36.21
N SER A 129 1.75 8.03 -36.19
CA SER A 129 0.47 7.72 -36.86
C SER A 129 -0.45 6.68 -36.21
N ALA A 130 -1.49 7.14 -35.52
CA ALA A 130 -2.89 6.91 -35.94
C ALA A 130 -3.89 7.50 -34.92
N SER A 131 -4.65 8.45 -35.41
CA SER A 131 -5.97 8.83 -34.91
C SER A 131 -6.87 7.61 -34.68
N TYR A 132 -7.41 7.45 -33.47
CA TYR A 132 -8.50 6.50 -33.22
C TYR A 132 -9.73 7.21 -32.64
N VAL A 133 -10.79 7.12 -33.43
CA VAL A 133 -12.18 7.38 -33.05
C VAL A 133 -12.60 6.23 -32.13
N ILE A 134 -12.97 6.55 -30.89
CA ILE A 134 -13.54 5.58 -29.95
C ILE A 134 -15.02 5.41 -30.33
N SER A 135 -15.34 4.32 -31.02
CA SER A 135 -16.71 3.81 -31.08
C SER A 135 -16.93 2.90 -29.87
N THR A 136 -17.66 3.40 -28.87
CA THR A 136 -18.14 2.62 -27.73
C THR A 136 -19.20 1.60 -28.18
N PRO A 137 -19.06 0.30 -27.85
CA PRO A 137 -20.20 -0.60 -27.81
C PRO A 137 -20.96 -0.38 -26.48
N GLU A 138 -22.29 -0.26 -26.56
CA GLU A 138 -23.17 -0.24 -25.40
C GLU A 138 -22.95 -1.48 -24.52
N PRO A 139 -22.81 -1.33 -23.19
CA PRO A 139 -22.81 -2.47 -22.29
C PRO A 139 -24.25 -2.93 -22.02
N ALA A 140 -24.48 -4.23 -22.27
CA ALA A 140 -25.63 -4.94 -21.73
C ALA A 140 -25.62 -4.86 -20.19
N THR A 141 -26.67 -4.27 -19.66
CA THR A 141 -26.99 -4.17 -18.24
C THR A 141 -27.23 -5.54 -17.61
N THR A 142 -26.46 -5.87 -16.58
CA THR A 142 -26.97 -6.32 -15.26
C THR A 142 -25.79 -6.61 -14.33
N HIS A 143 -25.20 -5.57 -13.75
CA HIS A 143 -24.57 -5.67 -12.44
C HIS A 143 -24.99 -4.43 -11.66
N THR A 144 -25.55 -4.63 -10.47
CA THR A 144 -25.90 -3.58 -9.52
C THR A 144 -24.66 -2.75 -9.22
N SER A 145 -24.50 -1.66 -9.97
CA SER A 145 -23.49 -0.63 -9.73
C SER A 145 -23.86 0.06 -8.43
N TYR A 146 -22.94 0.02 -7.49
CA TYR A 146 -22.93 0.94 -6.36
C TYR A 146 -22.77 2.34 -6.94
N GLU A 147 -23.85 3.12 -6.99
CA GLU A 147 -23.78 4.52 -7.41
C GLU A 147 -22.86 5.26 -6.44
N PRO A 148 -21.87 6.02 -6.93
CA PRO A 148 -21.17 7.00 -6.11
C PRO A 148 -22.22 7.95 -5.53
N ARG A 149 -22.16 8.23 -4.22
CA ARG A 149 -23.03 9.23 -3.59
C ARG A 149 -22.80 10.59 -4.26
N ASP A 150 -23.69 10.97 -5.18
CA ASP A 150 -23.83 12.33 -5.65
C ASP A 150 -24.45 13.16 -4.54
N GLY A 151 -23.61 13.92 -3.85
CA GLY A 151 -24.04 14.85 -2.82
C GLY A 151 -22.85 15.50 -2.15
N LEU A 152 -22.47 16.69 -2.66
CA LEU A 152 -21.49 17.62 -2.07
C LEU A 152 -20.20 16.93 -1.61
N GLU A 153 -19.28 16.71 -2.55
CA GLU A 153 -17.91 16.30 -2.24
C GLU A 153 -17.16 17.46 -1.56
N GLU A 154 -17.46 17.72 -0.29
CA GLU A 154 -16.43 18.21 0.61
C GLU A 154 -15.22 17.29 0.43
N SER A 155 -14.07 17.90 0.19
CA SER A 155 -12.87 17.11 -0.02
C SER A 155 -12.66 16.30 1.27
N ILE A 156 -12.36 14.99 1.17
CA ILE A 156 -12.03 14.17 2.36
C ILE A 156 -11.02 14.86 3.29
N PRO A 157 -10.02 15.60 2.77
CA PRO A 157 -9.20 16.47 3.60
C PRO A 157 -10.01 17.37 4.55
N GLU A 158 -11.00 18.13 4.09
CA GLU A 158 -11.77 19.06 4.94
C GLU A 158 -12.53 18.34 6.05
N ILE A 159 -13.33 17.31 5.73
CA ILE A 159 -14.07 16.53 6.74
C ILE A 159 -13.11 15.90 7.76
N LEU A 160 -11.97 15.36 7.30
CA LEU A 160 -10.98 14.76 8.19
C LEU A 160 -10.27 15.80 9.05
N PHE A 161 -9.91 16.96 8.49
CA PHE A 161 -9.24 18.03 9.25
C PHE A 161 -10.16 18.62 10.30
N ASP A 162 -11.44 18.86 9.98
CA ASP A 162 -12.43 19.32 10.93
C ASP A 162 -12.61 18.32 12.07
N ARG A 163 -12.63 17.01 11.75
CA ARG A 163 -12.67 15.96 12.76
C ARG A 163 -11.40 15.86 13.58
N MET A 164 -10.22 16.00 12.96
CA MET A 164 -8.93 16.00 13.66
C MET A 164 -8.82 17.17 14.65
N GLN A 165 -9.33 18.36 14.29
CA GLN A 165 -9.38 19.50 15.20
C GLN A 165 -10.32 19.28 16.40
N GLN A 166 -11.33 18.41 16.24
CA GLN A 166 -12.24 18.01 17.31
C GLN A 166 -11.68 16.87 18.17
N LEU A 167 -10.58 16.22 17.76
CA LEU A 167 -9.96 15.17 18.57
C LEU A 167 -9.27 15.81 19.78
N PRO A 168 -9.43 15.23 20.98
CA PRO A 168 -8.67 15.68 22.13
C PRO A 168 -7.17 15.46 21.91
N ASP A 169 -6.35 16.24 22.61
CA ASP A 169 -4.89 16.03 22.63
C ASP A 169 -4.57 14.55 22.81
N ALA A 170 -3.82 13.99 21.86
CA ALA A 170 -3.48 12.59 21.87
C ALA A 170 -2.68 12.28 23.15
N PRO A 171 -3.01 11.21 23.89
CA PRO A 171 -2.18 10.82 25.03
C PRO A 171 -0.74 10.56 24.53
N GLU A 172 0.29 10.94 25.31
CA GLU A 172 1.74 10.81 25.00
C GLU A 172 2.22 9.38 24.60
N THR A 173 1.31 8.42 24.50
CA THR A 173 1.55 7.00 24.19
C THR A 173 1.07 6.58 22.79
N THR A 174 0.52 7.50 21.97
CA THR A 174 0.33 7.29 20.51
C THR A 174 1.65 7.32 19.72
N VAL A 175 2.72 7.76 20.36
CA VAL A 175 4.09 7.88 19.86
C VAL A 175 4.65 6.50 19.40
N PRO A 176 4.90 6.26 18.09
CA PRO A 176 5.39 4.96 17.63
C PRO A 176 6.79 4.61 18.10
N SER A 177 7.55 5.57 18.63
CA SER A 177 8.83 5.28 19.28
C SER A 177 8.67 4.29 20.46
N LYS A 178 7.50 4.28 21.12
CA LYS A 178 7.13 3.31 22.16
C LYS A 178 6.64 1.96 21.59
N LEU A 179 6.25 1.91 20.32
CA LEU A 179 5.85 0.67 19.62
C LEU A 179 7.04 -0.14 19.08
N LYS A 180 8.28 0.34 19.23
CA LYS A 180 9.42 -0.12 18.43
C LYS A 180 9.93 -1.53 18.67
N ARG A 181 9.50 -2.32 19.69
CA ARG A 181 10.06 -3.69 19.83
C ARG A 181 9.32 -4.80 20.58
N ALA A 182 8.26 -4.57 21.37
CA ALA A 182 7.64 -5.68 22.12
C ALA A 182 6.25 -5.37 22.67
N ILE A 183 5.25 -5.08 21.83
CA ILE A 183 3.86 -5.27 22.29
C ILE A 183 3.60 -6.78 22.23
N THR A 184 4.08 -7.50 23.24
CA THR A 184 3.82 -8.92 23.47
C THR A 184 2.60 -9.09 24.38
N TYR A 185 2.19 -10.34 24.62
CA TYR A 185 1.10 -10.62 25.53
C TYR A 185 1.42 -10.13 26.96
N GLU A 186 2.65 -10.33 27.41
CA GLU A 186 3.15 -9.89 28.72
C GLU A 186 3.21 -8.36 28.81
N ALA A 187 3.56 -7.69 27.70
CA ALA A 187 3.49 -6.23 27.64
C ALA A 187 2.04 -5.75 27.81
N LEU A 188 1.07 -6.38 27.15
CA LEU A 188 -0.35 -6.07 27.36
C LEU A 188 -0.79 -6.33 28.81
N GLU A 189 -0.31 -7.39 29.44
CA GLU A 189 -0.56 -7.68 30.85
C GLU A 189 -0.04 -6.56 31.77
N SER A 190 1.21 -6.16 31.61
CA SER A 190 1.82 -5.06 32.40
C SER A 190 1.12 -3.72 32.19
N LEU A 191 0.50 -3.50 31.03
CA LEU A 191 -0.26 -2.30 30.71
C LEU A 191 -1.72 -2.37 31.20
N GLY A 192 -2.13 -3.46 31.87
CA GLY A 192 -3.51 -3.65 32.32
C GLY A 192 -4.50 -3.84 31.17
N MET A 193 -4.00 -4.30 30.01
CA MET A 193 -4.78 -4.47 28.78
C MET A 193 -5.26 -5.92 28.56
N LEU A 194 -5.18 -6.77 29.57
CA LEU A 194 -5.85 -8.08 29.52
C LEU A 194 -7.26 -7.98 30.11
N SER A 195 -8.13 -8.89 29.68
CA SER A 195 -9.48 -8.99 30.24
C SER A 195 -9.43 -9.29 31.74
N PRO A 196 -10.24 -8.64 32.59
CA PRO A 196 -10.39 -9.06 33.98
C PRO A 196 -11.11 -10.41 34.09
N SER A 197 -11.81 -10.86 33.04
CA SER A 197 -12.47 -12.16 32.99
C SER A 197 -11.46 -13.30 32.85
N ASP A 198 -11.36 -14.16 33.86
CA ASP A 198 -10.50 -15.36 33.83
C ASP A 198 -10.84 -16.29 32.65
N LYS A 199 -12.12 -16.38 32.29
CA LYS A 199 -12.58 -17.17 31.15
C LYS A 199 -11.99 -16.65 29.84
N ILE A 200 -12.07 -15.34 29.61
CA ILE A 200 -11.52 -14.70 28.40
C ILE A 200 -10.00 -14.80 28.40
N ARG A 201 -9.33 -14.50 29.53
CA ARG A 201 -7.87 -14.66 29.64
C ARG A 201 -7.40 -16.07 29.31
N THR A 202 -8.11 -17.09 29.80
CA THR A 202 -7.78 -18.49 29.53
C THR A 202 -7.96 -18.82 28.05
N ALA A 203 -9.06 -18.37 27.44
CA ALA A 203 -9.30 -18.53 26.00
C ALA A 203 -8.22 -17.83 25.16
N THR A 204 -7.87 -16.59 25.49
CA THR A 204 -6.82 -15.85 24.79
C THR A 204 -5.48 -16.58 24.90
N LYS A 205 -5.10 -17.07 26.09
CA LYS A 205 -3.86 -17.85 26.26
C LYS A 205 -3.84 -19.12 25.41
N ALA A 206 -4.95 -19.84 25.34
CA ALA A 206 -5.07 -21.04 24.50
C ALA A 206 -4.86 -20.70 23.02
N VAL A 207 -5.59 -19.70 22.51
CA VAL A 207 -5.46 -19.25 21.11
C VAL A 207 -4.05 -18.74 20.82
N TYR A 208 -3.46 -17.96 21.72
CA TYR A 208 -2.08 -17.46 21.59
C TYR A 208 -1.05 -18.59 21.53
N SER A 209 -1.25 -19.67 22.30
CA SER A 209 -0.27 -20.77 22.34
C SER A 209 -0.16 -21.52 21.01
N GLU A 210 -1.21 -21.48 20.19
CA GLU A 210 -1.27 -22.17 18.90
C GLU A 210 -0.89 -21.26 17.71
N LEU A 211 -0.76 -19.95 17.92
CA LEU A 211 -0.40 -18.99 16.87
C LEU A 211 1.12 -18.92 16.65
N PRO A 212 1.59 -18.78 15.40
CA PRO A 212 2.98 -18.45 15.11
C PRO A 212 3.39 -17.11 15.73
N ALA A 213 4.70 -16.97 16.04
CA ALA A 213 5.23 -15.79 16.72
C ALA A 213 4.80 -14.46 16.09
N TRP A 214 4.90 -14.34 14.76
CA TRP A 214 4.47 -13.14 14.04
C TRP A 214 2.98 -12.83 14.24
N SER A 215 2.11 -13.85 14.21
CA SER A 215 0.67 -13.68 14.37
C SER A 215 0.32 -13.23 15.79
N ARG A 216 1.01 -13.75 16.81
CA ARG A 216 0.85 -13.31 18.21
C ARG A 216 1.17 -11.84 18.37
N ASP A 217 2.34 -11.45 17.87
CA ASP A 217 2.80 -10.07 17.86
C ASP A 217 1.86 -9.16 17.06
N HIS A 218 1.32 -9.68 15.95
CA HIS A 218 0.38 -8.96 15.11
C HIS A 218 -0.90 -8.62 15.88
N ILE A 219 -1.51 -9.61 16.51
CA ILE A 219 -2.76 -9.45 17.27
C ILE A 219 -2.56 -8.54 18.48
N CYS A 220 -1.43 -8.66 19.18
CA CYS A 220 -1.10 -7.76 20.28
C CYS A 220 -1.00 -6.29 19.83
N ARG A 221 -0.24 -6.01 18.77
CA ARG A 221 -0.09 -4.64 18.24
C ARG A 221 -1.40 -4.08 17.70
N MET A 222 -2.15 -4.87 16.94
CA MET A 222 -3.47 -4.49 16.44
C MET A 222 -4.41 -4.10 17.59
N THR A 223 -4.50 -4.95 18.62
CA THR A 223 -5.36 -4.69 19.80
C THR A 223 -4.91 -3.45 20.54
N PHE A 224 -3.60 -3.26 20.71
CA PHE A 224 -3.05 -2.06 21.34
C PHE A 224 -3.44 -0.80 20.56
N LEU A 225 -3.22 -0.78 19.25
CA LEU A 225 -3.54 0.36 18.39
C LEU A 225 -5.04 0.68 18.44
N ALA A 226 -5.90 -0.34 18.31
CA ALA A 226 -7.35 -0.18 18.40
C ALA A 226 -7.77 0.44 19.74
N HIS A 227 -7.22 -0.04 20.85
CA HIS A 227 -7.49 0.53 22.17
C HIS A 227 -7.07 2.01 22.27
N ARG A 228 -5.92 2.38 21.68
CA ARG A 228 -5.48 3.79 21.64
C ARG A 228 -6.42 4.66 20.81
N PHE A 229 -6.88 4.18 19.66
CA PHE A 229 -7.87 4.90 18.86
C PHE A 229 -9.17 5.12 19.64
N LEU A 230 -9.65 4.12 20.37
CA LEU A 230 -10.84 4.25 21.23
C LEU A 230 -10.66 5.28 22.36
N GLN A 231 -9.46 5.36 22.95
CA GLN A 231 -9.14 6.39 23.96
C GLN A 231 -9.19 7.79 23.37
N VAL A 232 -8.60 8.01 22.19
CA VAL A 232 -8.65 9.29 21.48
C VAL A 232 -10.09 9.66 21.12
N LEU A 233 -10.89 8.70 20.67
CA LEU A 233 -12.31 8.87 20.37
C LEU A 233 -13.21 8.98 21.62
N ARG A 234 -12.64 8.86 22.83
CA ARG A 234 -13.37 8.89 24.12
C ARG A 234 -14.54 7.91 24.17
N VAL A 235 -14.37 6.74 23.55
CA VAL A 235 -15.39 5.68 23.58
C VAL A 235 -15.56 5.17 25.03
N PRO A 236 -16.79 4.88 25.48
CA PRO A 236 -17.03 4.41 26.85
C PRO A 236 -16.16 3.20 27.25
N THR A 237 -15.68 3.20 28.50
CA THR A 237 -14.74 2.18 29.02
C THR A 237 -15.23 0.74 28.83
N ALA A 238 -16.54 0.50 28.97
CA ALA A 238 -17.13 -0.82 28.77
C ALA A 238 -16.92 -1.31 27.33
N GLN A 239 -17.23 -0.47 26.35
CA GLN A 239 -17.04 -0.79 24.93
C GLN A 239 -15.56 -0.89 24.55
N ALA A 240 -14.70 -0.06 25.16
CA ALA A 240 -13.25 -0.18 24.99
C ALA A 240 -12.72 -1.53 25.52
N ALA A 241 -13.28 -2.05 26.62
CA ALA A 241 -12.97 -3.37 27.14
C ALA A 241 -13.46 -4.49 26.22
N ASP A 242 -14.70 -4.39 25.70
CA ASP A 242 -15.24 -5.35 24.74
C ASP A 242 -14.43 -5.40 23.44
N THR A 243 -13.98 -4.24 22.95
CA THR A 243 -13.17 -4.15 21.71
C THR A 243 -11.78 -4.74 21.91
N ARG A 244 -11.18 -4.54 23.08
CA ARG A 244 -9.90 -5.15 23.45
C ARG A 244 -10.01 -6.67 23.52
N ASP A 245 -11.06 -7.17 24.17
CA ASP A 245 -11.31 -8.61 24.26
C ASP A 245 -11.63 -9.21 22.88
N ALA A 246 -12.35 -8.47 22.02
CA ALA A 246 -12.57 -8.82 20.62
C ALA A 246 -11.25 -8.92 19.84
N GLY A 247 -10.35 -7.95 19.98
CA GLY A 247 -9.04 -7.98 19.32
C GLY A 247 -8.20 -9.21 19.70
N LEU A 248 -8.17 -9.56 20.99
CA LEU A 248 -7.43 -10.72 21.51
C LEU A 248 -8.03 -12.07 21.09
N LEU A 249 -9.35 -12.14 20.92
CA LEU A 249 -10.07 -13.35 20.52
C LEU A 249 -10.33 -13.44 19.02
N LEU A 250 -10.06 -12.39 18.24
CA LEU A 250 -10.15 -12.38 16.78
C LEU A 250 -9.49 -13.58 16.09
N PRO A 251 -8.32 -14.10 16.52
CA PRO A 251 -7.65 -15.19 15.81
C PRO A 251 -8.26 -16.60 16.03
N CYS A 252 -9.37 -16.75 16.78
CA CYS A 252 -9.91 -18.06 17.17
C CYS A 252 -10.15 -19.08 16.04
N ALA A 253 -10.49 -18.64 14.83
CA ALA A 253 -10.69 -19.50 13.65
C ALA A 253 -9.47 -19.56 12.71
N PHE A 254 -8.38 -18.84 13.00
CA PHE A 254 -7.17 -18.80 12.17
C PHE A 254 -6.17 -19.89 12.51
N VAL A 255 -6.31 -20.49 13.69
CA VAL A 255 -5.36 -21.39 14.32
C VAL A 255 -5.17 -22.71 13.57
N THR A 256 -6.24 -23.26 12.98
CA THR A 256 -6.24 -24.66 12.53
C THR A 256 -5.76 -24.89 11.10
N GLN A 257 -5.88 -23.93 10.16
CA GLN A 257 -5.58 -24.20 8.73
C GLN A 257 -5.11 -22.99 7.90
N SER A 258 -4.95 -21.79 8.49
CA SER A 258 -4.83 -20.56 7.67
C SER A 258 -3.84 -19.54 8.21
N ASN A 259 -2.79 -19.93 8.94
CA ASN A 259 -1.84 -18.98 9.55
C ASN A 259 -1.21 -17.98 8.55
N ASN A 260 -1.02 -18.38 7.30
CA ASN A 260 -0.49 -17.49 6.26
C ASN A 260 -1.48 -16.40 5.83
N ILE A 261 -2.79 -16.57 6.03
CA ILE A 261 -3.80 -15.58 5.64
C ILE A 261 -3.64 -14.27 6.43
N LEU A 262 -3.21 -14.36 7.70
CA LEU A 262 -2.96 -13.19 8.54
C LEU A 262 -1.78 -12.38 8.04
N ARG A 263 -0.93 -12.92 7.15
CA ARG A 263 0.17 -12.18 6.51
C ARG A 263 -0.19 -11.61 5.15
N LYS A 264 -1.26 -12.07 4.51
CA LYS A 264 -1.66 -11.59 3.18
C LYS A 264 -2.20 -10.14 3.28
N ASN A 265 -1.83 -9.30 2.33
CA ASN A 265 -2.38 -7.96 2.20
C ASN A 265 -3.71 -8.00 1.44
N TYR A 266 -4.72 -7.28 1.92
CA TYR A 266 -6.08 -7.25 1.34
C TYR A 266 -6.54 -5.85 0.88
N LEU A 267 -5.66 -4.84 0.97
CA LEU A 267 -6.02 -3.46 0.65
C LEU A 267 -5.99 -3.12 -0.85
N ILE A 268 -5.27 -3.86 -1.68
CA ILE A 268 -5.10 -3.54 -3.11
C ILE A 268 -5.26 -4.81 -3.94
N GLY A 269 -6.21 -4.82 -4.88
CA GLY A 269 -6.36 -5.83 -5.93
C GLY A 269 -6.79 -7.24 -5.50
N ASN A 270 -6.80 -7.56 -4.20
CA ASN A 270 -7.01 -8.92 -3.73
C ASN A 270 -8.35 -9.11 -3.00
N GLN A 271 -9.46 -8.96 -3.73
CA GLN A 271 -10.81 -9.19 -3.20
C GLN A 271 -10.98 -10.62 -2.64
N GLY A 272 -10.35 -11.61 -3.27
CA GLY A 272 -10.39 -13.00 -2.82
C GLY A 272 -9.84 -13.17 -1.40
N VAL A 273 -8.65 -12.62 -1.13
CA VAL A 273 -8.06 -12.66 0.22
C VAL A 273 -8.92 -11.88 1.23
N ARG A 274 -9.51 -10.76 0.81
CA ARG A 274 -10.40 -9.97 1.68
C ARG A 274 -11.61 -10.78 2.13
N HIS A 275 -12.30 -11.45 1.21
CA HIS A 275 -13.44 -12.31 1.53
C HIS A 275 -13.03 -13.54 2.35
N GLU A 276 -11.86 -14.12 2.06
CA GLU A 276 -11.30 -15.24 2.83
C GLU A 276 -11.07 -14.84 4.30
N ILE A 277 -10.46 -13.66 4.54
CA ILE A 277 -10.26 -13.13 5.90
C ILE A 277 -11.60 -12.82 6.56
N ALA A 278 -12.52 -12.14 5.87
CA ALA A 278 -13.83 -11.81 6.42
C ALA A 278 -14.62 -13.06 6.83
N SER A 279 -14.57 -14.13 6.02
CA SER A 279 -15.19 -15.41 6.37
C SER A 279 -14.60 -15.98 7.65
N LYS A 280 -13.26 -15.97 7.81
CA LYS A 280 -12.61 -16.44 9.04
C LYS A 280 -12.93 -15.57 10.26
N LEU A 281 -13.11 -14.26 10.07
CA LEU A 281 -13.58 -13.38 11.14
C LEU A 281 -15.00 -13.74 11.58
N LYS A 282 -15.91 -14.09 10.66
CA LYS A 282 -17.26 -14.57 11.01
C LYS A 282 -17.20 -15.87 11.81
N ASP A 283 -16.35 -16.83 11.42
CA ASP A 283 -16.14 -18.06 12.17
C ASP A 283 -15.62 -17.79 13.59
N SER A 284 -14.63 -16.90 13.72
CA SER A 284 -14.12 -16.44 15.02
C SER A 284 -15.23 -15.81 15.86
N ALA A 285 -16.04 -14.93 15.27
CA ALA A 285 -17.15 -14.27 15.96
C ALA A 285 -18.16 -15.30 16.51
N MET A 286 -18.56 -16.27 15.70
CA MET A 286 -19.45 -17.36 16.11
C MET A 286 -18.86 -18.13 17.29
N LYS A 287 -17.60 -18.57 17.17
CA LYS A 287 -16.88 -19.29 18.23
C LYS A 287 -16.82 -18.50 19.54
N VAL A 288 -16.54 -17.21 19.47
CA VAL A 288 -16.50 -16.32 20.65
C VAL A 288 -17.86 -16.19 21.32
N MET A 289 -18.93 -16.08 20.53
CA MET A 289 -20.29 -16.01 21.08
C MET A 289 -20.75 -17.33 21.69
N SER A 290 -20.52 -18.46 21.00
CA SER A 290 -21.05 -19.76 21.42
C SER A 290 -20.21 -20.45 22.49
N GLU A 291 -18.88 -20.54 22.30
CA GLU A 291 -18.01 -21.30 23.19
C GLU A 291 -17.59 -20.46 24.41
N TYR A 292 -17.23 -19.20 24.19
CA TYR A 292 -16.79 -18.33 25.28
C TYR A 292 -17.93 -17.56 25.94
N GLY A 293 -19.13 -17.55 25.35
CA GLY A 293 -20.30 -16.87 25.91
C GLY A 293 -20.18 -15.34 25.92
N SER A 294 -19.28 -14.80 25.10
CA SER A 294 -18.93 -13.37 25.08
C SER A 294 -19.62 -12.68 23.91
N SER A 295 -20.89 -12.33 24.07
CA SER A 295 -21.71 -11.75 22.99
C SER A 295 -21.17 -10.43 22.44
N ALA A 296 -20.77 -9.49 23.31
CA ALA A 296 -20.31 -8.18 22.88
C ALA A 296 -18.99 -8.24 22.06
N PRO A 297 -17.91 -8.90 22.52
CA PRO A 297 -16.72 -9.12 21.69
C PRO A 297 -17.03 -9.83 20.36
N GLY A 298 -17.89 -10.84 20.37
CA GLY A 298 -18.30 -11.56 19.17
C GLY A 298 -19.03 -10.67 18.15
N LYS A 299 -19.92 -9.78 18.60
CA LYS A 299 -20.61 -8.80 17.74
C LYS A 299 -19.63 -7.82 17.08
N ILE A 300 -18.62 -7.36 17.81
CA ILE A 300 -17.58 -6.47 17.27
C ILE A 300 -16.77 -7.19 16.19
N ILE A 301 -16.35 -8.45 16.41
CA ILE A 301 -15.64 -9.23 15.39
C ILE A 301 -16.54 -9.46 14.16
N ALA A 302 -17.81 -9.76 14.35
CA ALA A 302 -18.77 -9.93 13.26
C ALA A 302 -18.97 -8.64 12.46
N SER A 303 -19.07 -7.49 13.14
CA SER A 303 -19.13 -6.15 12.52
C SER A 303 -17.88 -5.88 11.68
N MET A 304 -16.69 -6.15 12.22
CA MET A 304 -15.43 -6.03 11.47
C MET A 304 -15.42 -6.91 10.22
N ALA A 305 -15.94 -8.13 10.31
CA ALA A 305 -16.04 -9.03 9.17
C ALA A 305 -16.96 -8.49 8.06
N ARG A 306 -18.12 -7.93 8.43
CA ARG A 306 -19.09 -7.37 7.47
C ARG A 306 -18.57 -6.10 6.80
N LEU A 307 -17.94 -5.21 7.58
CA LEU A 307 -17.23 -4.05 7.02
C LEU A 307 -16.12 -4.50 6.07
N LEU A 308 -15.30 -5.47 6.47
CA LEU A 308 -14.22 -5.98 5.62
C LEU A 308 -14.73 -6.60 4.32
N ALA A 309 -15.82 -7.37 4.38
CA ALA A 309 -16.46 -7.98 3.22
C ALA A 309 -17.25 -6.98 2.35
N GLN A 310 -17.37 -5.71 2.76
CA GLN A 310 -18.25 -4.72 2.14
C GLN A 310 -19.73 -5.14 2.11
N GLU A 311 -20.16 -5.92 3.09
CA GLU A 311 -21.57 -6.30 3.28
C GLU A 311 -22.37 -5.18 3.96
N GLU A 312 -21.68 -4.31 4.69
CA GLU A 312 -22.23 -3.14 5.36
C GLU A 312 -21.35 -1.92 5.06
N ALA A 313 -21.99 -0.75 4.91
CA ALA A 313 -21.29 0.52 4.87
C ALA A 313 -20.90 0.95 6.31
N PRO A 314 -19.74 1.61 6.49
CA PRO A 314 -19.39 2.17 7.79
C PRO A 314 -20.43 3.22 8.22
N ASP A 315 -20.74 3.23 9.52
CA ASP A 315 -21.66 4.18 10.14
C ASP A 315 -20.94 4.86 11.30
N ASP A 316 -20.81 6.17 11.21
CA ASP A 316 -20.07 7.00 12.16
C ASP A 316 -20.77 7.11 13.52
N ASN A 317 -22.05 6.74 13.60
CA ASN A 317 -22.84 6.81 14.83
C ASN A 317 -23.05 5.43 15.49
N ASN A 318 -22.72 4.34 14.79
CA ASN A 318 -22.89 3.00 15.32
C ASN A 318 -21.67 2.61 16.17
N PRO A 319 -21.83 2.38 17.49
CA PRO A 319 -20.73 2.01 18.37
C PRO A 319 -20.00 0.75 17.88
N ASP A 320 -20.71 -0.29 17.43
CA ASP A 320 -20.09 -1.53 16.95
C ASP A 320 -19.29 -1.30 15.65
N HIS A 321 -19.68 -0.32 14.82
CA HIS A 321 -18.90 0.06 13.63
C HIS A 321 -17.65 0.83 14.02
N ILE A 322 -17.71 1.73 15.02
CA ILE A 322 -16.53 2.43 15.54
C ILE A 322 -15.53 1.45 16.14
N ALA A 323 -15.99 0.51 16.98
CA ALA A 323 -15.14 -0.53 17.58
C ALA A 323 -14.49 -1.43 16.52
N ALA A 324 -15.28 -1.93 15.58
CA ALA A 324 -14.81 -2.74 14.45
C ALA A 324 -13.83 -1.97 13.55
N GLY A 325 -14.14 -0.70 13.28
CA GLY A 325 -13.30 0.22 12.53
C GLY A 325 -11.94 0.42 13.19
N CYS A 326 -11.89 0.58 14.52
CA CYS A 326 -10.63 0.69 15.27
C CYS A 326 -9.77 -0.57 15.15
N LEU A 327 -10.38 -1.76 15.22
CA LEU A 327 -9.67 -3.02 14.97
C LEU A 327 -9.15 -3.12 13.54
N LEU A 328 -9.98 -2.75 12.56
CA LEU A 328 -9.60 -2.73 11.15
C LEU A 328 -8.45 -1.76 10.88
N ALA A 329 -8.53 -0.54 11.39
CA ALA A 329 -7.45 0.45 11.30
C ALA A 329 -6.16 -0.07 11.96
N GLY A 330 -6.26 -0.66 13.15
CA GLY A 330 -5.12 -1.28 13.82
C GLY A 330 -4.49 -2.41 13.01
N ASP A 331 -5.30 -3.25 12.36
CA ASP A 331 -4.84 -4.35 11.51
C ASP A 331 -4.12 -3.82 10.26
N LEU A 332 -4.68 -2.80 9.60
CA LEU A 332 -4.09 -2.16 8.43
C LEU A 332 -2.76 -1.47 8.72
N VAL A 333 -2.73 -0.65 9.79
CA VAL A 333 -1.51 0.01 10.26
C VAL A 333 -0.46 -1.05 10.55
N ASN A 334 -0.81 -2.14 11.23
CA ASN A 334 0.14 -3.17 11.56
C ASN A 334 0.68 -3.92 10.32
N ARG A 335 -0.19 -4.33 9.39
CA ARG A 335 0.23 -5.03 8.17
C ARG A 335 1.16 -4.21 7.28
N LEU A 336 0.80 -2.94 7.07
CA LEU A 336 1.53 -2.09 6.14
C LEU A 336 2.73 -1.40 6.78
N CYS A 337 2.58 -0.94 8.03
CA CYS A 337 3.57 -0.13 8.70
C CYS A 337 4.50 -0.95 9.59
N PHE A 338 4.18 -2.22 9.94
CA PHE A 338 5.08 -3.07 10.73
C PHE A 338 5.49 -4.33 9.97
N GLN A 339 6.51 -4.20 9.11
CA GLN A 339 7.08 -5.31 8.35
C GLN A 339 8.25 -5.93 9.12
N ALA A 340 8.27 -7.26 9.24
CA ALA A 340 9.25 -8.00 10.03
C ALA A 340 9.39 -7.51 11.50
N GLY A 341 8.29 -7.01 12.08
CA GLY A 341 8.28 -6.49 13.46
C GLY A 341 8.88 -5.09 13.63
N HIS A 342 9.24 -4.42 12.53
CA HIS A 342 9.80 -3.07 12.55
C HIS A 342 8.88 -2.08 11.88
N TRP A 343 8.79 -0.87 12.45
CA TRP A 343 8.09 0.24 11.82
C TRP A 343 8.75 0.61 10.48
N ASN A 344 7.95 0.65 9.43
CA ASN A 344 8.32 1.03 8.07
C ASN A 344 7.59 2.33 7.69
N PRO A 345 8.28 3.48 7.66
CA PRO A 345 7.64 4.76 7.34
C PRO A 345 7.11 4.81 5.90
N ARG A 346 7.68 4.04 4.96
CA ARG A 346 7.13 3.95 3.60
C ARG A 346 5.76 3.30 3.59
N GLY A 347 5.56 2.30 4.44
CA GLY A 347 4.25 1.68 4.66
C GLY A 347 3.22 2.68 5.17
N ALA A 348 3.61 3.56 6.09
CA ALA A 348 2.77 4.64 6.60
C ALA A 348 2.39 5.64 5.50
N HIS A 349 3.34 6.10 4.68
CA HIS A 349 3.03 6.98 3.54
C HIS A 349 2.13 6.31 2.51
N SER A 350 2.37 5.03 2.18
CA SER A 350 1.52 4.27 1.27
C SER A 350 0.10 4.12 1.81
N LEU A 351 -0.05 3.90 3.12
CA LEU A 351 -1.35 3.84 3.77
C LEU A 351 -2.05 5.21 3.72
N MET A 352 -1.37 6.30 4.11
CA MET A 352 -1.95 7.66 4.03
C MET A 352 -2.41 7.99 2.61
N LYS A 353 -1.62 7.66 1.58
CA LYS A 353 -2.02 7.83 0.18
C LYS A 353 -3.28 7.02 -0.15
N SER A 354 -3.35 5.77 0.30
CA SER A 354 -4.51 4.90 0.06
C SER A 354 -5.78 5.40 0.76
N LEU A 355 -5.63 5.99 1.95
CA LEU A 355 -6.72 6.64 2.69
C LEU A 355 -7.20 7.89 1.94
N LYS A 356 -6.27 8.74 1.49
CA LYS A 356 -6.56 9.94 0.69
C LYS A 356 -7.28 9.60 -0.62
N ASP A 357 -6.83 8.56 -1.30
CA ASP A 357 -7.38 8.09 -2.58
C ASP A 357 -8.73 7.33 -2.42
N ARG A 358 -9.35 7.31 -1.22
CA ARG A 358 -10.59 6.56 -0.93
C ARG A 358 -10.51 5.05 -1.19
N LYS A 359 -9.32 4.48 -1.28
CA LYS A 359 -9.13 3.02 -1.49
C LYS A 359 -9.49 2.20 -0.25
N VAL A 360 -9.63 2.86 0.89
CA VAL A 360 -10.01 2.27 2.18
C VAL A 360 -11.31 2.91 2.66
N ASN A 361 -12.43 2.50 2.08
CA ASN A 361 -13.77 3.01 2.40
C ASN A 361 -14.51 2.16 3.46
N LEU A 362 -13.78 1.34 4.22
CA LEU A 362 -14.32 0.37 5.17
C LEU A 362 -14.30 0.85 6.62
N ILE A 363 -13.66 1.99 6.87
CA ILE A 363 -13.37 2.53 8.20
C ILE A 363 -14.25 3.77 8.42
N PRO A 364 -15.01 3.86 9.54
CA PRO A 364 -15.75 5.06 9.89
C PRO A 364 -14.87 6.31 9.94
N THR A 365 -15.44 7.46 9.57
CA THR A 365 -14.72 8.73 9.43
C THR A 365 -13.97 9.15 10.70
N PRO A 366 -14.56 9.05 11.92
CA PRO A 366 -13.83 9.39 13.15
C PRO A 366 -12.59 8.52 13.37
N VAL A 367 -12.68 7.23 13.07
CA VAL A 367 -11.55 6.30 13.18
C VAL A 367 -10.49 6.59 12.14
N LEU A 368 -10.91 6.95 10.92
CA LEU A 368 -10.02 7.35 9.85
C LEU A 368 -9.22 8.60 10.24
N ALA A 369 -9.85 9.61 10.84
CA ALA A 369 -9.19 10.81 11.35
C ALA A 369 -8.13 10.46 12.40
N CYS A 370 -8.45 9.61 13.39
CA CYS A 370 -7.46 9.14 14.37
C CYS A 370 -6.30 8.38 13.72
N THR A 371 -6.58 7.59 12.69
CA THR A 371 -5.55 6.82 11.96
C THR A 371 -4.61 7.77 11.23
N VAL A 372 -5.14 8.78 10.53
CA VAL A 372 -4.33 9.79 9.82
C VAL A 372 -3.49 10.60 10.81
N GLN A 373 -4.07 11.03 11.94
CA GLN A 373 -3.34 11.71 12.99
C GLN A 373 -2.17 10.86 13.51
N PHE A 374 -2.45 9.60 13.88
CA PHE A 374 -1.43 8.67 14.35
C PHE A 374 -0.29 8.48 13.33
N LEU A 375 -0.63 8.26 12.05
CA LEU A 375 0.37 8.09 10.99
C LEU A 375 1.20 9.37 10.79
N SER A 376 0.57 10.55 10.91
CA SER A 376 1.25 11.83 10.75
C SER A 376 2.24 12.08 11.89
N GLU A 377 1.79 11.94 13.14
CA GLU A 377 2.65 12.01 14.34
C GLU A 377 3.80 11.01 14.24
N ALA A 378 3.52 9.80 13.77
CA ALA A 378 4.50 8.76 13.59
C ALA A 378 5.63 9.14 12.65
N LEU A 379 5.28 9.78 11.54
CA LEU A 379 6.22 10.19 10.52
C LEU A 379 7.04 11.40 10.96
N ILE A 380 6.43 12.36 11.67
CA ILE A 380 7.12 13.54 12.21
C ILE A 380 8.23 13.14 13.20
N GLN A 381 7.99 12.13 14.03
CA GLN A 381 8.95 11.70 15.06
C GLN A 381 10.12 10.86 14.54
N LEU A 382 10.07 10.40 13.28
CA LEU A 382 11.11 9.56 12.72
C LEU A 382 12.17 10.40 12.04
N PRO A 383 13.47 10.08 12.24
CA PRO A 383 14.51 10.67 11.42
C PRO A 383 14.19 10.44 9.94
N LYS A 384 14.23 11.53 9.17
CA LYS A 384 14.02 11.54 7.72
C LYS A 384 14.81 10.43 7.00
N THR A 385 15.98 10.07 7.52
CA THR A 385 16.83 8.99 7.02
C THR A 385 16.11 7.63 6.88
N PHE A 386 15.08 7.32 7.67
CA PHE A 386 14.34 6.05 7.57
C PHE A 386 13.48 5.92 6.30
N LEU A 387 13.20 7.03 5.62
CA LEU A 387 12.53 7.03 4.31
C LEU A 387 13.50 6.62 3.18
N LEU A 388 14.82 6.71 3.42
CA LEU A 388 15.84 6.42 2.42
C LEU A 388 16.03 4.91 2.19
N PRO A 389 16.38 4.51 0.95
CA PRO A 389 16.79 3.14 0.67
C PRO A 389 17.92 2.69 1.61
N LYS A 390 17.97 1.40 1.96
CA LYS A 390 18.99 0.87 2.88
C LYS A 390 20.41 1.11 2.36
N THR A 391 20.61 1.09 1.05
CA THR A 391 21.88 1.40 0.38
C THR A 391 22.35 2.83 0.68
N VAL A 392 21.44 3.80 0.59
CA VAL A 392 21.72 5.21 0.90
C VAL A 392 21.95 5.42 2.39
N ARG A 393 21.14 4.81 3.26
CA ARG A 393 21.30 4.90 4.72
C ARG A 393 22.68 4.42 5.20
N ASN A 394 23.29 3.50 4.47
CA ASN A 394 24.61 2.97 4.80
C ASN A 394 25.75 3.68 4.07
N SER A 395 25.46 4.72 3.27
CA SER A 395 26.47 5.54 2.61
C SER A 395 26.76 6.80 3.44
N PRO A 396 27.87 6.86 4.19
CA PRO A 396 28.21 8.03 5.00
C PRO A 396 28.40 9.28 4.15
N GLU A 397 28.91 9.14 2.92
CA GLU A 397 29.10 10.26 1.99
C GLU A 397 27.78 10.94 1.60
N LEU A 398 26.74 10.15 1.27
CA LEU A 398 25.42 10.70 0.92
C LEU A 398 24.74 11.35 2.12
N LEU A 399 24.94 10.78 3.32
CA LEU A 399 24.44 11.37 4.56
C LEU A 399 25.16 12.67 4.92
N GLU A 400 26.47 12.76 4.74
CA GLU A 400 27.23 14.01 4.92
C GLU A 400 26.82 15.06 3.90
N LEU A 401 26.60 14.67 2.64
CA LEU A 401 26.14 15.57 1.59
C LEU A 401 24.75 16.13 1.93
N ALA A 402 23.82 15.27 2.37
CA ALA A 402 22.51 15.71 2.86
C ALA A 402 22.62 16.66 4.06
N ARG A 403 23.54 16.38 5.00
CA ARG A 403 23.80 17.25 6.16
C ARG A 403 24.33 18.61 5.75
N LYS A 404 25.28 18.65 4.80
CA LYS A 404 25.77 19.92 4.22
C LYS A 404 24.65 20.73 3.60
N PHE A 405 23.66 20.08 2.97
CA PHE A 405 22.49 20.77 2.43
C PHE A 405 21.55 21.33 3.50
N GLU A 406 21.38 20.65 4.63
CA GLU A 406 20.64 21.18 5.79
C GLU A 406 21.38 22.33 6.49
N GLU A 407 22.71 22.32 6.45
CA GLU A 407 23.58 23.30 7.11
C GLU A 407 23.79 24.61 6.33
N TYR A 408 23.22 24.78 5.11
CA TYR A 408 23.32 26.06 4.40
C TYR A 408 22.63 27.19 5.17
N GLU A 409 23.41 28.04 5.81
CA GLU A 409 22.86 29.24 6.44
C GLU A 409 22.31 30.20 5.37
N PRO A 410 21.09 30.73 5.55
CA PRO A 410 20.56 31.76 4.65
C PRO A 410 21.46 33.00 4.69
N THR A 411 21.77 33.55 3.53
CA THR A 411 22.37 34.90 3.42
C THR A 411 21.33 36.00 3.68
N GLU A 412 21.75 37.26 3.76
CA GLU A 412 20.84 38.40 4.03
C GLU A 412 19.69 38.54 3.02
N ASP A 413 19.88 38.05 1.79
CA ASP A 413 18.90 38.10 0.70
C ASP A 413 18.17 36.75 0.50
N GLU A 414 18.29 35.83 1.45
CA GLU A 414 17.68 34.50 1.40
C GLU A 414 16.82 34.23 2.62
N MET A 415 15.76 33.44 2.43
CA MET A 415 14.91 32.97 3.50
C MET A 415 14.78 31.46 3.42
N ARG A 416 14.94 30.79 4.56
CA ARG A 416 14.64 29.37 4.69
C ARG A 416 13.14 29.20 4.87
N VAL A 417 12.50 28.57 3.89
CA VAL A 417 11.04 28.42 3.87
C VAL A 417 10.70 26.94 4.06
N PRO A 418 9.91 26.59 5.09
CA PRO A 418 9.34 25.25 5.22
C PRO A 418 8.58 24.84 3.95
N LEU A 419 8.61 23.56 3.58
CA LEU A 419 7.98 23.09 2.32
C LEU A 419 6.50 23.49 2.24
N ASP A 420 5.77 23.35 3.33
CA ASP A 420 4.35 23.69 3.48
C ASP A 420 4.06 25.20 3.40
N SER A 421 5.09 26.04 3.51
CA SER A 421 5.00 27.50 3.39
C SER A 421 5.48 28.01 2.02
N LEU A 422 5.76 27.12 1.06
CA LEU A 422 6.11 27.53 -0.31
C LEU A 422 4.89 28.08 -1.05
N GLU A 423 5.08 29.21 -1.71
CA GLU A 423 4.05 29.87 -2.52
C GLU A 423 4.49 30.01 -3.99
N PRO A 424 3.56 29.98 -4.96
CA PRO A 424 3.87 30.25 -6.35
C PRO A 424 4.53 31.63 -6.53
N GLY A 425 5.56 31.69 -7.37
CA GLY A 425 6.36 32.89 -7.60
C GLY A 425 7.65 32.96 -6.79
N MET A 426 7.78 32.20 -5.69
CA MET A 426 9.03 32.13 -4.94
C MET A 426 10.17 31.58 -5.82
N LYS A 427 11.31 32.26 -5.85
CA LYS A 427 12.51 31.83 -6.58
C LYS A 427 13.46 31.07 -5.67
N LEU A 428 13.81 29.84 -6.03
CA LEU A 428 14.82 29.07 -5.30
C LEU A 428 16.20 29.74 -5.44
N SER A 429 16.84 30.06 -4.32
CA SER A 429 18.21 30.61 -4.32
C SER A 429 19.27 29.50 -4.34
N LYS A 430 18.92 28.31 -3.85
CA LYS A 430 19.73 27.09 -3.85
C LYS A 430 18.94 25.92 -4.46
N PRO A 431 19.62 24.93 -5.04
CA PRO A 431 18.96 23.71 -5.50
C PRO A 431 18.32 22.94 -4.33
N ILE A 432 17.24 22.23 -4.64
CA ILE A 432 16.63 21.25 -3.74
C ILE A 432 17.22 19.88 -4.06
N PHE A 433 17.86 19.26 -3.08
CA PHE A 433 18.41 17.92 -3.13
C PHE A 433 17.59 16.96 -2.28
N ALA A 434 17.45 15.73 -2.76
CA ALA A 434 17.04 14.62 -1.92
C ALA A 434 18.20 14.13 -1.04
N TYR A 435 17.89 13.52 0.10
CA TYR A 435 18.90 13.04 1.06
C TYR A 435 19.73 11.84 0.57
N ASP A 436 19.48 11.37 -0.65
CA ASP A 436 20.35 10.42 -1.36
C ASP A 436 21.25 11.11 -2.40
N GLY A 437 21.35 12.44 -2.33
CA GLY A 437 22.26 13.27 -3.13
C GLY A 437 21.77 13.61 -4.53
N ARG A 438 20.59 13.15 -4.96
CA ARG A 438 20.07 13.58 -6.28
C ARG A 438 19.46 14.97 -6.20
N GLU A 439 19.80 15.79 -7.17
CA GLU A 439 19.14 17.07 -7.41
C GLU A 439 17.69 16.82 -7.85
N ILE A 440 16.76 17.52 -7.21
CA ILE A 440 15.32 17.47 -7.50
C ILE A 440 14.91 18.70 -8.30
N LEU A 441 15.34 19.87 -7.84
CA LEU A 441 15.16 21.14 -8.56
C LEU A 441 16.46 21.91 -8.53
N ALA A 442 16.81 22.49 -9.68
CA ALA A 442 17.95 23.38 -9.80
C ALA A 442 17.72 24.68 -9.03
N GLN A 443 18.82 25.41 -8.78
CA GLN A 443 18.73 26.80 -8.33
C GLN A 443 18.08 27.71 -9.38
N GLU A 444 17.65 28.89 -8.95
CA GLU A 444 17.03 29.94 -9.77
C GLU A 444 15.70 29.56 -10.42
N VAL A 445 15.14 28.39 -10.09
CA VAL A 445 13.80 27.99 -10.51
C VAL A 445 12.77 28.82 -9.76
N ILE A 446 11.84 29.42 -10.51
CA ILE A 446 10.64 30.05 -9.96
C ILE A 446 9.60 28.95 -9.77
N LEU A 447 9.10 28.83 -8.55
CA LEU A 447 8.14 27.79 -8.20
C LEU A 447 6.76 28.13 -8.76
N ASP A 448 6.15 27.20 -9.47
CA ASP A 448 4.73 27.23 -9.79
C ASP A 448 3.96 26.25 -8.87
N GLN A 449 2.63 26.30 -8.92
CA GLN A 449 1.77 25.47 -8.08
C GLN A 449 2.01 23.96 -8.29
N ASP A 450 2.31 23.53 -9.52
CA ASP A 450 2.49 22.11 -9.86
C ASP A 450 3.83 21.59 -9.32
N LEU A 451 4.89 22.40 -9.41
CA LEU A 451 6.19 22.11 -8.82
C LEU A 451 6.12 22.01 -7.29
N ILE A 452 5.39 22.91 -6.64
CA ILE A 452 5.17 22.87 -5.19
C ILE A 452 4.46 21.57 -4.80
N TRP A 453 3.38 21.20 -5.51
CA TRP A 453 2.68 19.95 -5.25
C TRP A 453 3.56 18.71 -5.48
N ARG A 454 4.36 18.69 -6.54
CA ARG A 454 5.30 17.59 -6.80
C ARG A 454 6.38 17.51 -5.72
N LEU A 455 6.89 18.64 -5.24
CA LEU A 455 7.83 18.68 -4.11
C LEU A 455 7.20 18.12 -2.83
N TRP A 456 5.93 18.46 -2.53
CA TRP A 456 5.22 17.92 -1.38
C TRP A 456 4.99 16.41 -1.49
N GLN A 457 4.58 15.95 -2.67
CA GLN A 457 4.41 14.51 -2.92
C GLN A 457 5.75 13.79 -2.79
N LEU A 458 6.82 14.34 -3.35
CA LEU A 458 8.14 13.73 -3.28
C LEU A 458 8.68 13.72 -1.85
N SER A 459 8.57 14.84 -1.11
CA SER A 459 9.05 14.97 0.27
C SER A 459 8.39 13.94 1.20
N SER A 460 7.16 13.53 0.89
CA SER A 460 6.45 12.47 1.59
C SER A 460 7.09 11.08 1.42
N ILE A 461 7.70 10.77 0.28
CA ILE A 461 8.31 9.44 0.05
C ILE A 461 9.84 9.46 0.14
N ARG A 462 10.42 10.65 0.06
CA ARG A 462 11.85 10.87 -0.04
C ARG A 462 12.20 12.23 0.57
N PRO A 463 12.95 12.28 1.67
CA PRO A 463 13.29 13.53 2.30
C PRO A 463 14.12 14.41 1.36
N VAL A 464 13.77 15.70 1.35
CA VAL A 464 14.50 16.75 0.64
C VAL A 464 14.95 17.81 1.64
N ASN A 465 16.03 18.53 1.31
CA ASN A 465 16.47 19.67 2.11
C ASN A 465 15.40 20.76 2.15
N THR A 466 15.44 21.57 3.21
CA THR A 466 14.52 22.71 3.33
C THR A 466 14.87 23.75 2.25
N PRO A 467 13.89 24.22 1.47
CA PRO A 467 14.12 25.25 0.45
C PRO A 467 14.72 26.53 1.01
N LEU A 468 15.64 27.13 0.26
CA LEU A 468 16.07 28.51 0.41
C LEU A 468 15.52 29.30 -0.78
N VAL A 469 14.77 30.36 -0.48
CA VAL A 469 14.18 31.23 -1.50
C VAL A 469 14.86 32.59 -1.45
N ALA A 470 15.04 33.21 -2.61
CA ALA A 470 15.52 34.58 -2.69
C ALA A 470 14.42 35.53 -2.23
N LEU A 471 14.78 36.52 -1.42
CA LEU A 471 13.91 37.64 -1.10
C LEU A 471 13.93 38.59 -2.30
N ASP A 472 12.80 38.74 -3.00
CA ASP A 472 12.68 39.71 -4.08
C ASP A 472 12.97 41.11 -3.53
N LYS A 473 13.99 41.77 -4.07
CA LYS A 473 14.31 43.19 -3.82
C LYS A 473 13.61 44.09 -4.84
#